data_AF-A0A533RQX7-F1
#
_entry.id   AF-A0A533RQX7-F1
#
_cell.length_a   1.000
_cell.length_b   1.000
_cell.length_c   1.000
_cell.angle_alpha   90.00
_cell.angle_beta   90.00
_cell.angle_gamma   90.00
#
_symmetry.space_group_name_H-M   'P 1'
#
loop_
_entity.id
_entity.type
_entity.pdbx_description
1 polymer ?
#
loop_
_entity_poly.entity_id
_entity_poly.type
_entity_poly.pdbx_seq_one_letter_code
_entity_poly.pdbx_strand_id
1 'polypeptide(L)'
;MSTTQVKLVIVGLLFVFIFVCGYILSRAGKPYPMVLFTLHKLLTLGTVVFLALSINKIAQVSPLSQLQILAVVITSVLFLATIATGGVVSAATSVPMIARGLHHIVPYLALLSSAWMIFIVFIKNSLVASGA
;
A
#
# COMPACT_ATOMS: atom_id res chain seq x y z
N MET A 1 11.12 14.42 -14.81
CA MET A 1 10.13 14.18 -13.74
C MET A 1 10.85 14.28 -12.41
N SER A 2 10.25 14.89 -11.39
CA SER A 2 10.84 14.93 -10.05
C SER A 2 10.84 13.54 -9.41
N THR A 3 11.76 13.29 -8.47
CA THR A 3 11.82 12.04 -7.71
C THR A 3 10.47 11.69 -7.06
N THR A 4 9.72 12.69 -6.61
CA THR A 4 8.38 12.52 -6.04
C THR A 4 7.36 12.08 -7.08
N GLN A 5 7.36 12.67 -8.27
CA GLN A 5 6.49 12.24 -9.37
C GLN A 5 6.77 10.78 -9.77
N VAL A 6 8.04 10.39 -9.86
CA VAL A 6 8.42 9.01 -10.16
C VAL A 6 7.91 8.05 -9.08
N LYS A 7 8.04 8.39 -7.79
CA LYS A 7 7.51 7.57 -6.68
C LYS A 7 5.99 7.43 -6.74
N LEU A 8 5.27 8.52 -7.02
CA LEU A 8 3.81 8.48 -7.20
C LEU A 8 3.41 7.56 -8.35
N VAL A 9 4.09 7.64 -9.49
CA VAL A 9 3.83 6.76 -10.64
C VAL A 9 4.12 5.30 -10.29
N ILE A 10 5.25 5.00 -9.64
CA ILE A 10 5.59 3.64 -9.22
C ILE A 10 4.53 3.08 -8.28
N VAL A 11 4.15 3.81 -7.23
CA VAL A 11 3.14 3.35 -6.27
C VAL A 11 1.78 3.18 -6.95
N GLY A 12 1.38 4.12 -7.81
CA GLY A 12 0.15 4.01 -8.60
C GLY A 12 0.12 2.74 -9.46
N LEU A 13 1.20 2.48 -10.21
CA LEU A 13 1.32 1.26 -11.02
C LEU A 13 1.29 0.00 -10.17
N LEU A 14 2.01 -0.03 -9.04
CA LEU A 14 1.98 -1.16 -8.10
C LEU A 14 0.56 -1.45 -7.61
N PHE A 15 -0.19 -0.43 -7.20
CA PHE A 15 -1.59 -0.61 -6.80
C PHE A 15 -2.48 -1.11 -7.94
N VAL A 16 -2.29 -0.59 -9.16
CA VAL A 16 -3.02 -1.10 -10.34
C VAL A 16 -2.75 -2.59 -10.52
N PHE A 17 -1.49 -3.03 -10.50
CA PHE A 17 -1.17 -4.45 -10.64
C PHE A 17 -1.70 -5.28 -9.48
N ILE A 18 -1.62 -4.80 -8.23
CA ILE A 18 -2.20 -5.48 -7.06
C ILE A 18 -3.70 -5.67 -7.23
N PHE A 19 -4.43 -4.63 -7.63
CA PHE A 19 -5.88 -4.68 -7.81
C PHE A 19 -6.30 -5.55 -8.98
N VAL A 20 -5.63 -5.43 -10.13
CA VAL A 20 -5.89 -6.30 -11.29
C VAL A 20 -5.69 -7.76 -10.90
N CYS A 21 -4.58 -8.09 -10.23
CA CYS A 21 -4.33 -9.45 -9.77
C CYS A 21 -5.40 -9.92 -8.77
N GLY A 22 -5.72 -9.10 -7.76
CA GLY A 22 -6.72 -9.43 -6.74
C GLY A 22 -8.12 -9.60 -7.30
N TYR A 23 -8.50 -8.77 -8.28
CA TYR A 23 -9.76 -8.87 -8.99
C TYR A 23 -9.87 -10.17 -9.79
N ILE A 24 -8.85 -10.50 -10.59
CA ILE A 24 -8.82 -11.75 -11.36
C ILE A 24 -8.87 -12.94 -10.40
N LEU A 25 -8.15 -12.88 -9.29
CA LEU A 25 -8.14 -13.93 -8.26
C LEU A 25 -9.54 -14.11 -7.64
N SER A 26 -10.26 -13.02 -7.39
CA SER A 26 -11.62 -13.05 -6.85
C SER A 26 -12.62 -13.75 -7.77
N ARG A 27 -12.39 -13.69 -9.09
CA ARG A 27 -13.22 -14.36 -10.11
C ARG A 27 -12.82 -15.80 -10.36
N ALA A 28 -11.53 -16.12 -10.28
CA ALA A 28 -11.02 -17.48 -10.48
C ALA A 28 -11.48 -18.45 -9.38
N GLY A 29 -11.70 -17.97 -8.17
CA GLY A 29 -12.11 -18.80 -7.04
C GLY A 29 -10.99 -19.76 -6.58
N LYS A 30 -11.33 -20.66 -5.64
CA LYS A 30 -10.38 -21.67 -5.13
C LYS A 30 -10.47 -22.95 -5.99
N PRO A 31 -9.34 -23.64 -6.27
CA PRO A 31 -7.97 -23.27 -5.89
C PRO A 31 -7.44 -22.10 -6.72
N TYR A 32 -6.75 -21.16 -6.06
CA TYR A 32 -6.25 -19.96 -6.73
C TYR A 32 -5.10 -20.29 -7.70
N PRO A 33 -5.06 -19.66 -8.90
CA PRO A 33 -3.91 -19.77 -9.80
C PRO A 33 -2.61 -19.35 -9.09
N MET A 34 -1.67 -20.28 -8.95
CA MET A 34 -0.48 -20.12 -8.09
C MET A 34 0.34 -18.87 -8.46
N VAL A 35 0.61 -18.66 -9.76
CA VAL A 35 1.39 -17.51 -10.23
C VAL A 35 0.72 -16.19 -9.85
N LEU A 36 -0.58 -16.07 -10.11
CA LEU A 36 -1.34 -14.85 -9.83
C LEU A 36 -1.43 -14.56 -8.33
N PHE A 37 -1.64 -15.60 -7.51
CA PHE A 37 -1.67 -15.50 -6.06
C PHE A 37 -0.33 -15.03 -5.49
N THR A 38 0.77 -15.62 -5.96
CA THR A 38 2.13 -15.25 -5.56
C THR A 38 2.43 -13.80 -5.97
N LEU A 39 2.12 -13.42 -7.22
CA LEU A 39 2.32 -12.04 -7.69
C LEU A 39 1.54 -11.03 -6.85
N HIS A 40 0.25 -11.27 -6.58
CA HIS A 40 -0.56 -10.37 -5.75
C HIS A 40 0.05 -10.14 -4.36
N LYS A 41 0.54 -11.20 -3.70
CA LYS A 41 1.18 -11.11 -2.39
C LYS A 41 2.54 -10.41 -2.45
N LEU A 42 3.40 -10.77 -3.40
CA LEU A 42 4.74 -10.19 -3.53
C LEU A 42 4.68 -8.72 -3.94
N LEU A 43 3.75 -8.34 -4.83
CA LEU A 43 3.54 -6.93 -5.17
C LEU A 43 3.06 -6.13 -3.96
N THR A 44 2.14 -6.69 -3.17
CA THR A 44 1.66 -6.05 -1.93
C THR A 44 2.82 -5.84 -0.95
N LEU A 45 3.60 -6.89 -0.67
CA LEU A 45 4.77 -6.81 0.21
C LEU A 45 5.82 -5.83 -0.33
N GLY A 46 6.14 -5.91 -1.61
CA GLY A 46 7.08 -5.02 -2.28
C GLY A 46 6.66 -3.55 -2.20
N THR A 47 5.36 -3.26 -2.31
CA THR A 47 4.81 -1.91 -2.14
C THR A 47 5.02 -1.39 -0.73
N VAL A 48 4.73 -2.20 0.29
CA VAL A 48 4.94 -1.83 1.70
C VAL A 48 6.42 -1.57 1.98
N VAL A 49 7.31 -2.47 1.53
CA VAL A 49 8.76 -2.32 1.70
C VAL A 49 9.27 -1.06 0.99
N PHE A 50 8.85 -0.82 -0.26
CA PHE A 50 9.23 0.36 -1.02
C PHE A 50 8.83 1.66 -0.33
N LEU A 51 7.60 1.73 0.19
CA LEU A 51 7.11 2.88 0.95
C LEU A 51 7.90 3.08 2.25
N ALA A 52 8.11 2.02 3.03
CA ALA A 52 8.87 2.08 4.28
C ALA A 52 10.31 2.57 4.07
N LEU A 53 11.02 2.02 3.08
CA LEU A 53 12.36 2.49 2.72
C LEU A 53 12.36 3.94 2.24
N SER A 54 11.34 4.35 1.48
CA SER A 54 11.23 5.73 0.99
C SER A 54 11.00 6.73 2.13
N ILE A 55 10.21 6.37 3.13
CA ILE A 55 9.96 7.18 4.33
C ILE A 55 11.22 7.25 5.20
N ASN A 56 11.88 6.12 5.44
CA ASN A 56 13.11 6.06 6.24
C ASN A 56 14.21 6.94 5.67
N LYS A 57 14.41 6.91 4.33
CA LYS A 57 15.37 7.80 3.66
C LYS A 57 15.05 9.28 3.86
N ILE A 58 13.77 9.65 3.91
CA ILE A 58 13.38 11.04 4.16
C ILE A 58 13.61 11.42 5.62
N ALA A 59 13.22 10.55 6.56
CA ALA A 59 13.36 10.77 7.99
C ALA A 59 14.84 10.94 8.41
N GLN A 60 15.78 10.36 7.67
CA GLN A 60 17.23 10.53 7.87
C GLN A 60 17.75 11.92 7.48
N VAL A 61 17.09 12.61 6.56
CA VAL A 61 17.51 13.94 6.06
C VAL A 61 16.77 15.06 6.77
N SER A 62 15.50 14.83 7.12
CA SER A 62 14.67 15.77 7.87
C SER A 62 13.70 15.00 8.77
N PRO A 63 13.57 15.37 10.06
CA PRO A 63 12.57 14.78 10.94
C PRO A 63 11.16 14.92 10.37
N LEU A 64 10.34 13.90 10.58
CA LEU A 64 8.93 13.93 10.18
C LEU A 64 8.11 14.77 11.17
N SER A 65 7.18 15.56 10.66
CA SER A 65 6.20 16.27 11.50
C SER A 65 5.19 15.31 12.13
N GLN A 66 4.47 15.75 13.16
CA GLN A 66 3.40 14.96 13.79
C GLN A 66 2.34 14.50 12.77
N LEU A 67 1.95 15.36 11.83
CA LEU A 67 0.98 15.02 10.79
C LEU A 67 1.53 13.95 9.82
N GLN A 68 2.82 14.02 9.48
CA GLN A 68 3.48 13.02 8.65
C GLN A 68 3.56 11.66 9.37
N ILE A 69 3.93 11.65 10.66
CA ILE A 69 3.93 10.43 11.49
C ILE A 69 2.53 9.82 11.54
N LEU A 70 1.49 10.62 11.78
CA LEU A 70 0.11 10.15 11.79
C LEU A 70 -0.28 9.47 10.48
N ALA A 71 0.06 10.06 9.33
CA ALA A 71 -0.23 9.46 8.03
C ALA A 71 0.53 8.15 7.80
N VAL A 72 1.78 8.04 8.26
CA VAL A 72 2.56 6.80 8.21
C VAL A 72 1.91 5.71 9.07
N VAL A 73 1.47 6.04 10.29
CA VAL A 73 0.80 5.09 11.18
C VAL A 73 -0.52 4.60 10.58
N ILE A 74 -1.38 5.51 10.12
CA ILE A 74 -2.67 5.15 9.50
C ILE A 74 -2.45 4.25 8.29
N THR A 75 -1.53 4.62 7.40
CA THR A 75 -1.21 3.84 6.20
C THR A 75 -0.69 2.44 6.57
N SER A 76 0.17 2.36 7.58
CA SER A 76 0.73 1.08 8.05
C SER A 76 -0.36 0.17 8.62
N VAL A 77 -1.26 0.69 9.44
CA VAL A 77 -2.39 -0.08 9.99
C VAL A 77 -3.30 -0.60 8.87
N LEU A 78 -3.58 0.23 7.86
CA LEU A 78 -4.41 -0.19 6.71
C LEU A 78 -3.75 -1.29 5.88
N PHE A 79 -2.44 -1.23 5.67
CA PHE A 79 -1.71 -2.32 5.01
C PHE A 79 -1.69 -3.60 5.85
N LEU A 80 -1.46 -3.50 7.17
CA LEU A 80 -1.51 -4.66 8.06
C LEU A 80 -2.90 -5.30 8.04
N ALA A 81 -3.97 -4.52 8.10
CA ALA A 81 -5.34 -5.01 7.98
C ALA A 81 -5.59 -5.65 6.61
N THR A 82 -5.09 -5.07 5.52
CA THR A 82 -5.20 -5.64 4.16
C THR A 82 -4.49 -7.00 4.06
N ILE A 83 -3.27 -7.10 4.57
CA ILE A 83 -2.46 -8.32 4.53
C ILE A 83 -3.09 -9.40 5.42
N ALA A 84 -3.50 -9.05 6.65
CA ALA A 84 -4.11 -9.98 7.58
C ALA A 84 -5.42 -10.55 7.02
N THR A 85 -6.32 -9.68 6.53
CA THR A 85 -7.59 -10.11 5.94
C THR A 85 -7.39 -10.91 4.66
N GLY A 86 -6.42 -10.56 3.81
CA GLY A 86 -6.05 -11.35 2.63
C GLY A 86 -5.48 -12.72 3.00
N GLY A 87 -4.69 -12.80 4.07
CA GLY A 87 -4.23 -14.03 4.68
C GLY A 87 -5.39 -14.94 5.06
N VAL A 88 -6.36 -14.43 5.82
CA VAL A 88 -7.57 -15.15 6.23
C VAL A 88 -8.39 -15.61 5.03
N VAL A 89 -8.69 -14.72 4.07
CA VAL A 89 -9.44 -15.04 2.84
C VAL A 89 -8.75 -16.15 2.05
N SER A 90 -7.42 -16.14 2.02
CA SER A 90 -6.65 -17.14 1.28
C SER A 90 -6.58 -18.50 1.99
N ALA A 91 -6.36 -18.51 3.30
CA ALA A 91 -6.07 -19.74 4.07
C ALA A 91 -7.32 -20.46 4.59
N ALA A 92 -8.38 -19.73 4.95
CA ALA A 92 -9.56 -20.34 5.58
C ALA A 92 -10.41 -21.14 4.56
N THR A 93 -10.85 -22.34 4.94
CA THR A 93 -11.85 -23.13 4.20
C THR A 93 -13.21 -22.44 4.21
N SER A 94 -13.63 -21.92 5.36
CA SER A 94 -14.81 -21.07 5.52
C SER A 94 -14.40 -19.64 5.85
N VAL A 95 -14.51 -18.74 4.89
CA VAL A 95 -14.09 -17.34 5.06
C VAL A 95 -15.16 -16.55 5.81
N PRO A 96 -14.84 -15.93 6.96
CA PRO A 96 -15.78 -15.04 7.65
C PRO A 96 -16.21 -13.88 6.76
N MET A 97 -17.49 -13.53 6.76
CA MET A 97 -18.04 -12.44 5.94
C MET A 97 -17.33 -11.11 6.18
N ILE A 98 -16.99 -10.83 7.45
CA ILE A 98 -16.26 -9.63 7.85
C ILE A 98 -14.87 -9.59 7.22
N ALA A 99 -14.11 -10.70 7.27
CA ALA A 99 -12.77 -10.75 6.67
C ALA A 99 -12.81 -10.51 5.16
N ARG A 100 -13.81 -11.09 4.48
CA ARG A 100 -14.02 -10.86 3.04
C ARG A 100 -14.40 -9.41 2.73
N GLY A 101 -15.31 -8.82 3.51
CA GLY A 101 -15.72 -7.42 3.36
C GLY A 101 -14.56 -6.46 3.59
N LEU A 102 -13.79 -6.66 4.66
CA LEU A 102 -12.61 -5.87 4.96
C LEU A 102 -11.54 -6.00 3.88
N HIS A 103 -11.24 -7.21 3.40
CA HIS A 103 -10.28 -7.39 2.30
C HIS A 103 -10.75 -6.76 0.99
N HIS A 104 -12.04 -6.46 0.83
CA HIS A 104 -12.54 -5.72 -0.31
C HIS A 104 -12.45 -4.20 -0.12
N ILE A 105 -12.71 -3.67 1.08
CA ILE A 105 -12.79 -2.22 1.33
C ILE A 105 -11.43 -1.62 1.74
N VAL A 106 -10.74 -2.25 2.69
CA VAL A 106 -9.52 -1.73 3.30
C VAL A 106 -8.40 -1.45 2.28
N PRO A 107 -8.20 -2.24 1.21
CA PRO A 107 -7.19 -1.92 0.20
C PRO A 107 -7.40 -0.57 -0.50
N TYR A 108 -8.65 -0.14 -0.71
CA TYR A 108 -8.94 1.18 -1.28
C TYR A 108 -8.58 2.30 -0.31
N LEU A 109 -8.84 2.09 0.98
CA LEU A 109 -8.40 3.02 2.04
C LEU A 109 -6.86 3.07 2.11
N ALA A 110 -6.18 1.94 1.97
CA ALA A 110 -4.72 1.87 1.94
C ALA A 110 -4.15 2.63 0.72
N LEU A 111 -4.78 2.54 -0.46
CA LEU A 111 -4.41 3.35 -1.63
C LEU A 111 -4.55 4.85 -1.35
N LEU A 112 -5.73 5.29 -0.89
CA LEU A 112 -5.99 6.71 -0.62
C LEU A 112 -5.04 7.25 0.47
N SER A 113 -4.84 6.49 1.54
CA SER A 113 -3.91 6.83 2.61
C SER A 113 -2.46 6.89 2.12
N SER A 114 -2.05 5.97 1.25
CA SER A 114 -0.70 6.00 0.65
C SER A 114 -0.50 7.24 -0.22
N ALA A 115 -1.48 7.60 -1.04
CA ALA A 115 -1.43 8.81 -1.86
C ALA A 115 -1.33 10.07 -0.99
N TRP A 116 -2.16 10.16 0.06
CA TRP A 116 -2.11 11.26 1.04
C TRP A 116 -0.75 11.34 1.75
N MET A 117 -0.26 10.21 2.27
CA MET A 117 1.03 10.12 2.93
C MET A 117 2.18 10.57 2.01
N ILE A 118 2.19 10.12 0.75
CA ILE A 118 3.22 10.53 -0.22
C ILE A 118 3.13 12.04 -0.47
N PHE A 119 1.92 12.57 -0.66
CA PHE A 119 1.72 14.01 -0.86
C PHE A 119 2.33 14.83 0.30
N ILE A 120 1.97 14.53 1.55
CA ILE A 120 2.43 15.34 2.68
C ILE A 120 3.90 15.09 3.09
N VAL A 121 4.44 13.89 2.87
CA VAL A 121 5.82 13.55 3.24
C VAL A 121 6.81 14.01 2.16
N PHE A 122 6.48 13.83 0.89
CA PHE A 122 7.44 14.02 -0.20
C PHE A 122 7.33 15.40 -0.85
N ILE A 123 6.13 15.97 -0.98
CA ILE A 123 5.97 17.29 -1.62
C ILE A 123 6.38 18.39 -0.65
N LYS A 124 5.90 18.36 0.60
CA LYS A 124 6.26 19.37 1.60
C LYS A 124 7.77 19.44 1.81
N ASN A 125 8.44 18.29 1.94
CA ASN A 125 9.88 18.27 2.17
C ASN A 125 10.67 18.70 0.91
N SER A 126 10.13 18.51 -0.30
CA SER A 126 10.74 19.05 -1.52
C SER A 126 10.61 20.56 -1.66
N LEU A 127 9.49 21.15 -1.22
CA LEU A 127 9.28 22.61 -1.22
C LEU A 127 10.21 23.31 -0.22
N VAL A 128 10.30 22.75 0.99
CA VAL A 128 11.22 23.24 2.03
C VAL A 128 12.68 23.15 1.58
N ALA A 129 13.07 22.05 0.91
CA ALA A 129 14.44 21.89 0.40
C ALA A 129 14.79 22.84 -0.76
N SER A 130 13.80 23.35 -1.51
CA SER A 130 13.99 24.34 -2.57
C SER A 130 14.01 25.80 -2.09
N GLY A 131 13.84 26.06 -0.79
CA GLY A 131 13.83 27.42 -0.23
C GLY A 131 12.63 28.27 -0.65
N ALA A 132 11.51 27.64 -1.00
CA ALA A 132 10.25 28.29 -1.36
C ALA A 132 9.30 28.40 -0.16
#